data_AF-A0A428T0K2-F1
#
_entry.id   AF-A0A428T0K2-F1
#
_cell.length_a   1.000
_cell.length_b   1.000
_cell.length_c   1.000
_cell.angle_alpha   90.00
_cell.angle_beta   90.00
_cell.angle_gamma   90.00
#
_symmetry.space_group_name_H-M   'P 1'
#
loop_
_entity.id
_entity.type
_entity.pdbx_description
1 polymer ?
#
loop_
_entity_poly.entity_id
_entity_poly.type
_entity_poly.pdbx_seq_one_letter_code
_entity_poly.pdbx_strand_id
1 'polypeptide(L)'
;MVSSKILFATLLALGASAIPLQSRDENQPKPSLDKSHEVHEAIDLTTTYSNSNERRDCVWNDGHGDISCGYFSVVFGDNSVGGSKGTVTIRGETWKTEGRLDCGNDNWTTFTSPLPYTVDIHGGNACHTTISGHWDNTWIKYSAQYLDVPSDTRCGDVGTLNKSRRCIIPA
;
A
#
# COMPACT_ATOMS: atom_id res chain seq x y z
N MET A 1 13.78 15.16 56.87
CA MET A 1 13.40 14.76 55.50
C MET A 1 12.19 13.85 55.62
N VAL A 2 11.01 14.33 55.21
CA VAL A 2 9.77 13.57 55.26
C VAL A 2 9.25 13.45 53.84
N SER A 3 8.63 12.30 53.55
CA SER A 3 7.64 12.07 52.51
C SER A 3 8.14 11.70 51.12
N SER A 4 7.97 10.43 50.76
CA SER A 4 6.98 10.00 49.75
C SER A 4 7.27 8.55 49.35
N LYS A 5 6.37 7.62 49.69
CA LYS A 5 6.27 6.34 48.98
C LYS A 5 4.89 6.31 48.34
N ILE A 6 4.89 6.53 47.04
CA ILE A 6 3.72 6.52 46.16
C ILE A 6 3.30 5.07 45.90
N LEU A 7 1.99 4.91 45.80
CA LEU A 7 1.21 3.68 45.60
C LEU A 7 1.68 2.82 44.42
N PHE A 8 1.69 1.51 44.62
CA PHE A 8 1.56 0.52 43.55
C PHE A 8 0.21 -0.19 43.71
N ALA A 9 -0.74 0.13 42.82
CA ALA A 9 -1.93 -0.67 42.61
C ALA A 9 -2.20 -0.69 41.10
N THR A 10 -1.91 -1.81 40.46
CA THR A 10 -2.40 -2.09 39.10
C THR A 10 -2.84 -3.55 39.09
N LEU A 11 -4.16 -3.72 39.25
CA LEU A 11 -4.88 -4.96 38.99
C LEU A 11 -5.01 -5.11 37.47
N LEU A 12 -4.54 -6.22 36.90
CA LEU A 12 -4.87 -6.64 35.55
C LEU A 12 -5.60 -7.99 35.64
N ALA A 13 -6.92 -7.93 35.58
CA ALA A 13 -7.77 -9.11 35.41
C ALA A 13 -7.90 -9.39 33.90
N LEU A 14 -7.21 -10.42 33.42
CA LEU A 14 -7.43 -10.99 32.09
C LEU A 14 -8.51 -12.06 32.20
N GLY A 15 -9.75 -11.67 31.90
CA GLY A 15 -10.83 -12.62 31.62
C GLY A 15 -10.66 -13.19 30.22
N ALA A 16 -10.23 -14.44 30.13
CA ALA A 16 -10.30 -15.22 28.90
C ALA A 16 -11.66 -15.93 28.85
N SER A 17 -12.59 -15.46 28.01
CA SER A 17 -13.75 -16.26 27.62
C SER A 17 -13.52 -16.84 26.22
N ALA A 18 -13.24 -18.14 26.18
CA ALA A 18 -13.20 -18.91 24.96
C ALA A 18 -14.63 -19.03 24.37
N ILE A 19 -14.78 -18.67 23.10
CA ILE A 19 -15.99 -18.90 22.32
C ILE A 19 -15.83 -20.28 21.63
N PRO A 20 -16.74 -21.25 21.84
CA PRO A 20 -16.68 -22.50 21.08
C PRO A 20 -17.19 -22.29 19.65
N LEU A 21 -16.40 -22.75 18.68
CA LEU A 21 -16.77 -22.90 17.27
C LEU A 21 -17.87 -23.95 17.14
N GLN A 22 -19.07 -23.55 16.73
CA GLN A 22 -20.11 -24.49 16.28
C GLN A 22 -19.81 -24.97 14.87
N SER A 23 -19.72 -26.29 14.73
CA SER A 23 -19.59 -27.02 13.46
C SER A 23 -20.83 -26.83 12.59
N ARG A 24 -20.59 -26.56 11.31
CA ARG A 24 -21.61 -26.34 10.29
C ARG A 24 -21.97 -27.69 9.65
N ASP A 25 -23.11 -28.26 10.02
CA ASP A 25 -23.68 -29.44 9.36
C ASP A 25 -24.31 -29.07 8.01
N GLU A 26 -23.69 -29.63 6.98
CA GLU A 26 -24.25 -30.35 5.83
C GLU A 26 -25.78 -30.36 5.67
N ASN A 27 -26.31 -29.57 4.73
CA ASN A 27 -27.53 -29.90 3.98
C ASN A 27 -27.76 -28.90 2.82
N GLN A 28 -27.21 -29.19 1.64
CA GLN A 28 -27.83 -28.76 0.39
C GLN A 28 -27.71 -29.86 -0.69
N PRO A 29 -28.82 -30.24 -1.35
CA PRO A 29 -28.88 -31.35 -2.29
C PRO A 29 -28.25 -31.05 -3.66
N LYS A 30 -27.64 -32.08 -4.26
CA LYS A 30 -27.07 -32.09 -5.64
C LYS A 30 -28.17 -31.90 -6.70
N PRO A 31 -27.93 -31.12 -7.77
CA PRO A 31 -28.85 -31.07 -8.90
C PRO A 31 -28.72 -32.32 -9.79
N SER A 32 -29.86 -32.98 -10.03
CA SER A 32 -30.03 -34.09 -10.96
C SER A 32 -30.16 -33.60 -12.41
N LEU A 33 -29.49 -34.31 -13.29
CA LEU A 33 -29.46 -34.16 -14.74
C LEU A 33 -30.80 -34.66 -15.35
N ASP A 34 -31.52 -33.82 -16.10
CA ASP A 34 -32.52 -34.30 -17.05
C ASP A 34 -32.47 -33.48 -18.36
N LYS A 35 -32.64 -34.19 -19.48
CA LYS A 35 -32.40 -33.79 -20.87
C LYS A 35 -33.74 -33.80 -21.62
N SER A 36 -33.78 -33.02 -22.73
CA SER A 36 -34.77 -33.02 -23.84
C SER A 36 -36.01 -32.13 -23.65
N HIS A 37 -36.57 -31.40 -24.63
CA HIS A 37 -36.45 -31.24 -26.10
C HIS A 37 -37.04 -29.81 -26.41
N GLU A 38 -36.38 -28.90 -27.17
CA GLU A 38 -36.72 -28.43 -28.55
C GLU A 38 -38.00 -27.53 -28.70
N VAL A 39 -38.12 -26.42 -29.48
CA VAL A 39 -37.36 -25.70 -30.53
C VAL A 39 -37.88 -24.23 -30.68
N HIS A 40 -37.10 -23.37 -31.38
CA HIS A 40 -37.40 -22.06 -32.03
C HIS A 40 -37.38 -20.83 -31.09
N GLU A 41 -36.65 -19.73 -31.33
CA GLU A 41 -36.21 -19.02 -32.54
C GLU A 41 -34.71 -18.68 -32.51
N ALA A 42 -34.09 -18.62 -33.70
CA ALA A 42 -32.79 -18.01 -33.89
C ALA A 42 -32.94 -16.48 -33.85
N ILE A 43 -32.47 -15.83 -32.78
CA ILE A 43 -32.27 -14.38 -32.77
C ILE A 43 -30.90 -14.12 -33.40
N ASP A 44 -30.91 -13.59 -34.61
CA ASP A 44 -29.74 -12.97 -35.25
C ASP A 44 -29.29 -11.78 -34.40
N LEU A 45 -28.12 -11.92 -33.78
CA LEU A 45 -27.45 -10.87 -33.01
C LEU A 45 -26.11 -10.54 -33.68
N THR A 46 -26.15 -10.25 -34.98
CA THR A 46 -25.24 -9.25 -35.50
C THR A 46 -25.79 -7.86 -35.16
N THR A 47 -24.96 -7.07 -34.46
CA THR A 47 -25.16 -5.67 -34.07
C THR A 47 -25.75 -5.44 -32.68
N THR A 48 -24.91 -5.63 -31.66
CA THR A 48 -24.59 -4.47 -30.82
C THR A 48 -23.09 -4.46 -30.59
N TYR A 49 -22.38 -3.85 -31.53
CA TYR A 49 -21.13 -3.18 -31.24
C TYR A 49 -21.49 -2.12 -30.19
N SER A 50 -21.45 -2.50 -28.92
CA SER A 50 -21.49 -1.53 -27.84
C SER A 50 -20.26 -0.68 -28.04
N ASN A 51 -20.47 0.52 -28.59
CA ASN A 51 -19.62 1.67 -28.34
C ASN A 51 -19.70 1.97 -26.84
N SER A 52 -19.18 1.08 -26.01
CA SER A 52 -18.49 1.54 -24.84
C SER A 52 -17.21 2.17 -25.38
N ASN A 53 -17.29 3.48 -25.63
CA ASN A 53 -16.25 4.33 -25.06
C ASN A 53 -16.21 4.01 -23.57
N GLU A 54 -15.66 2.85 -23.21
CA GLU A 54 -15.08 2.63 -21.91
C GLU A 54 -14.16 3.83 -21.80
N ARG A 55 -14.43 4.71 -20.82
CA ARG A 55 -13.36 5.54 -20.30
C ARG A 55 -12.27 4.52 -20.03
N ARG A 56 -11.25 4.47 -20.90
CA ARG A 56 -9.98 3.94 -20.47
C ARG A 56 -9.65 4.85 -19.31
N ASP A 57 -9.87 4.33 -18.10
CA ASP A 57 -9.35 4.94 -16.90
C ASP A 57 -7.90 5.23 -17.25
N CYS A 58 -7.53 6.51 -17.26
CA CYS A 58 -6.22 6.83 -17.74
C CYS A 58 -5.23 6.24 -16.74
N VAL A 59 -4.32 5.43 -17.27
CA VAL A 59 -3.38 4.62 -16.53
C VAL A 59 -2.01 4.93 -17.09
N TRP A 60 -1.06 5.13 -16.19
CA TRP A 60 0.34 5.30 -16.50
C TRP A 60 1.18 4.36 -15.64
N ASN A 61 2.45 4.22 -15.95
CA ASN A 61 3.32 3.25 -15.29
C ASN A 61 4.64 3.92 -14.88
N ASP A 62 5.01 3.73 -13.62
CA ASP A 62 6.23 4.29 -13.03
C ASP A 62 7.43 3.33 -13.09
N GLY A 63 7.30 2.23 -13.83
CA GLY A 63 8.26 1.13 -13.94
C GLY A 63 7.95 -0.06 -13.00
N HIS A 64 6.98 0.06 -12.10
CA HIS A 64 6.65 -0.95 -11.09
C HIS A 64 5.20 -1.44 -11.15
N GLY A 65 4.48 -1.09 -12.21
CA GLY A 65 3.08 -1.46 -12.41
C GLY A 65 2.20 -0.25 -12.66
N ASP A 66 0.94 -0.54 -12.94
CA ASP A 66 -0.03 0.45 -13.37
C ASP A 66 -0.46 1.37 -12.22
N ILE A 67 -0.71 2.64 -12.56
CA ILE A 67 -1.18 3.70 -11.66
C ILE A 67 -2.28 4.47 -12.38
N SER A 68 -3.42 4.64 -11.71
CA SER A 68 -4.50 5.50 -12.21
C SER A 68 -4.09 6.97 -12.21
N CYS A 69 -4.60 7.74 -13.17
CA CYS A 69 -4.47 9.19 -13.15
C CYS A 69 -4.95 9.82 -11.84
N GLY A 70 -4.39 10.99 -11.51
CA GLY A 70 -4.66 11.66 -10.25
C GLY A 70 -3.89 11.08 -9.07
N TYR A 71 -3.03 10.10 -9.30
CA TYR A 71 -2.08 9.58 -8.32
C TYR A 71 -0.64 9.84 -8.78
N PHE A 72 0.26 9.91 -7.80
CA PHE A 72 1.70 9.91 -8.00
C PHE A 72 2.31 8.74 -7.20
N SER A 73 3.52 8.34 -7.55
CA SER A 73 4.25 7.32 -6.80
C SER A 73 5.48 7.87 -6.10
N VAL A 74 5.79 7.27 -4.95
CA VAL A 74 7.06 7.43 -4.23
C VAL A 74 7.72 6.06 -4.17
N VAL A 75 8.92 5.94 -4.72
CA VAL A 75 9.70 4.71 -4.74
C VAL A 75 10.99 4.91 -3.96
N PHE A 76 11.22 4.04 -2.98
CA PHE A 76 12.43 3.98 -2.17
C PHE A 76 13.45 3.01 -2.79
N GLY A 77 14.72 3.40 -2.79
CA GLY A 77 15.82 2.59 -3.30
C GLY A 77 16.12 1.34 -2.46
N ASP A 78 16.99 0.47 -2.99
CA ASP A 78 17.39 -0.79 -2.34
C ASP A 78 18.09 -0.55 -0.99
N ASN A 79 17.50 -1.06 0.08
CA ASN A 79 17.99 -0.96 1.46
C ASN A 79 19.17 -1.89 1.80
N SER A 80 19.57 -2.79 0.90
CA SER A 80 20.62 -3.77 1.17
C SER A 80 22.04 -3.20 1.24
N VAL A 81 22.99 -4.01 1.71
CA VAL A 81 24.42 -3.65 1.75
C VAL A 81 24.90 -3.37 0.31
N GLY A 82 25.38 -2.14 0.06
CA GLY A 82 25.78 -1.68 -1.28
C GLY A 82 24.63 -1.21 -2.17
N GLY A 83 23.37 -1.29 -1.70
CA GLY A 83 22.20 -0.77 -2.39
C GLY A 83 22.08 0.77 -2.33
N SER A 84 21.16 1.31 -3.11
CA SER A 84 20.83 2.74 -3.22
C SER A 84 20.01 3.24 -2.02
N LYS A 85 20.55 3.12 -0.80
CA LYS A 85 19.85 3.52 0.43
C LYS A 85 19.49 5.00 0.42
N GLY A 86 18.37 5.33 1.03
CA GLY A 86 17.88 6.70 1.13
C GLY A 86 17.58 7.36 -0.22
N THR A 87 17.72 6.69 -1.37
CA THR A 87 17.29 7.28 -2.64
C THR A 87 15.78 7.25 -2.72
N VAL A 88 15.21 8.33 -3.22
CA VAL A 88 13.78 8.45 -3.45
C VAL A 88 13.56 8.92 -4.87
N THR A 89 12.63 8.26 -5.54
CA THR A 89 12.10 8.69 -6.85
C THR A 89 10.61 8.98 -6.68
N ILE A 90 10.21 10.20 -6.98
CA ILE A 90 8.81 10.64 -6.99
C ILE A 90 8.40 10.83 -8.45
N ARG A 91 7.32 10.18 -8.87
CA ARG A 91 6.85 10.22 -10.26
C ARG A 91 5.39 10.60 -10.35
N GLY A 92 5.07 11.47 -11.30
CA GLY A 92 3.73 11.60 -11.86
C GLY A 92 3.75 11.11 -13.31
N GLU A 93 2.59 11.19 -13.97
CA GLU A 93 2.40 10.68 -15.33
C GLU A 93 3.44 11.18 -16.34
N THR A 94 3.80 12.45 -16.28
CA THR A 94 4.68 13.12 -17.25
C THR A 94 5.97 13.68 -16.65
N TRP A 95 6.20 13.46 -15.35
CA TRP A 95 7.32 14.08 -14.63
C TRP A 95 7.94 13.14 -13.60
N LYS A 96 9.20 13.44 -13.24
CA LYS A 96 9.97 12.71 -12.23
C LYS A 96 10.83 13.69 -11.44
N THR A 97 10.86 13.52 -10.13
CA THR A 97 11.83 14.12 -9.21
C THR A 97 12.63 13.00 -8.53
N GLU A 98 13.93 13.17 -8.42
CA GLU A 98 14.82 12.23 -7.74
C GLU A 98 15.64 12.96 -6.69
N GLY A 99 15.98 12.26 -5.62
CA GLY A 99 16.88 12.79 -4.61
C GLY A 99 17.25 11.77 -3.57
N ARG A 100 17.78 12.26 -2.45
CA ARG A 100 18.22 11.45 -1.32
C ARG A 100 17.65 12.02 -0.02
N LEU A 101 17.28 11.13 0.89
CA LEU A 101 16.92 11.46 2.26
C LEU A 101 18.14 12.00 3.03
N ASP A 102 17.90 12.96 3.92
CA ASP A 102 18.86 13.40 4.93
C ASP A 102 18.99 12.34 6.03
N CYS A 103 19.82 11.36 5.75
CA CYS A 103 20.13 10.26 6.66
C CYS A 103 21.08 10.65 7.80
N GLY A 104 21.54 11.91 7.90
CA GLY A 104 22.51 12.33 8.89
C GLY A 104 21.93 12.40 10.31
N ASN A 105 20.67 12.83 10.44
CA ASN A 105 19.98 12.96 11.73
C ASN A 105 18.56 12.37 11.70
N ASP A 106 18.24 11.56 10.70
CA ASP A 106 16.89 11.06 10.45
C ASP A 106 15.85 12.20 10.36
N ASN A 107 16.21 13.27 9.64
CA ASN A 107 15.35 14.44 9.49
C ASN A 107 14.30 14.23 8.41
N TRP A 108 13.23 15.01 8.50
CA TRP A 108 12.33 15.22 7.37
C TRP A 108 13.07 15.83 6.19
N THR A 109 12.98 15.17 5.04
CA THR A 109 13.52 15.65 3.77
C THR A 109 12.36 16.11 2.90
N THR A 110 12.41 17.36 2.46
CA THR A 110 11.40 17.96 1.59
C THR A 110 11.77 17.81 0.12
N PHE A 111 10.85 17.27 -0.67
CA PHE A 111 10.97 17.15 -2.12
C PHE A 111 9.96 18.08 -2.81
N THR A 112 10.47 18.95 -3.68
CA THR A 112 9.64 19.79 -4.55
C THR A 112 9.40 19.06 -5.87
N SER A 113 8.16 19.13 -6.35
CA SER A 113 7.74 18.56 -7.62
C SER A 113 6.63 19.42 -8.23
N PRO A 114 6.15 19.12 -9.44
CA PRO A 114 4.97 19.76 -10.00
C PRO A 114 3.65 19.51 -9.23
N LEU A 115 3.66 18.74 -8.14
CA LEU A 115 2.51 18.56 -7.27
C LEU A 115 2.12 19.87 -6.55
N PRO A 116 0.83 20.06 -6.20
CA PRO A 116 0.36 21.23 -5.45
C PRO A 116 1.00 21.43 -4.08
N TYR A 117 1.47 20.34 -3.45
CA TYR A 117 2.15 20.36 -2.15
C TYR A 117 3.51 19.69 -2.25
N THR A 118 4.39 19.98 -1.28
CA THR A 118 5.65 19.23 -1.14
C THR A 118 5.39 17.82 -0.63
N VAL A 119 6.28 16.91 -0.99
CA VAL A 119 6.34 15.57 -0.40
C VAL A 119 7.46 15.61 0.63
N ASP A 120 7.10 15.52 1.91
CA ASP A 120 8.08 15.45 3.00
C ASP A 120 8.23 13.99 3.43
N ILE A 121 9.46 13.53 3.61
CA ILE A 121 9.74 12.13 3.95
C ILE A 121 10.67 12.05 5.15
N HIS A 122 10.25 11.30 6.15
CA HIS A 122 11.09 10.91 7.28
C HIS A 122 11.82 9.60 6.93
N GLY A 123 13.14 9.58 7.09
CA GLY A 123 13.98 8.50 6.55
C GLY A 123 13.76 7.16 7.24
N GLY A 124 13.78 7.13 8.57
CA GLY A 124 13.79 5.92 9.37
C GLY A 124 14.77 4.87 8.84
N ASN A 125 14.32 3.62 8.82
CA ASN A 125 15.15 2.53 8.33
C ASN A 125 15.41 2.56 6.82
N ALA A 126 14.71 3.38 6.02
CA ALA A 126 15.09 3.59 4.60
C ALA A 126 16.52 4.15 4.43
N CYS A 127 17.07 4.77 5.48
CA CYS A 127 18.44 5.29 5.54
C CYS A 127 19.50 4.29 6.03
N HIS A 128 19.09 3.15 6.59
CA HIS A 128 19.95 2.18 7.24
C HIS A 128 19.87 0.83 6.54
N THR A 129 20.92 0.00 6.61
CA THR A 129 20.74 -1.41 6.23
C THR A 129 20.29 -2.17 7.44
N THR A 130 19.11 -2.76 7.34
CA THR A 130 18.57 -3.64 8.37
C THR A 130 18.41 -5.06 7.81
N ILE A 131 18.42 -6.06 8.69
CA ILE A 131 18.15 -7.46 8.33
C ILE A 131 16.64 -7.77 8.43
N SER A 132 15.93 -6.96 9.21
CA SER A 132 14.47 -6.98 9.38
C SER A 132 13.97 -5.55 9.60
N GLY A 133 12.73 -5.25 9.22
CA GLY A 133 12.15 -3.92 9.43
C GLY A 133 12.77 -2.85 8.52
N HIS A 134 12.95 -3.15 7.22
CA HIS A 134 13.62 -2.27 6.25
C HIS A 134 13.06 -0.84 6.18
N TRP A 135 11.81 -0.64 6.61
CA TRP A 135 11.09 0.62 6.47
C TRP A 135 10.51 1.12 7.79
N ASP A 136 10.89 0.52 8.92
CA ASP A 136 10.39 0.98 10.22
C ASP A 136 10.77 2.44 10.43
N ASN A 137 9.84 3.22 10.98
CA ASN A 137 9.99 4.66 11.17
C ASN A 137 10.19 5.48 9.88
N THR A 138 9.90 4.91 8.71
CA THR A 138 9.84 5.66 7.45
C THR A 138 8.42 6.19 7.24
N TRP A 139 8.29 7.50 7.04
CA TRP A 139 7.00 8.18 6.91
C TRP A 139 6.96 9.07 5.69
N ILE A 140 5.79 9.17 5.05
CA ILE A 140 5.55 10.15 3.99
C ILE A 140 4.44 11.09 4.44
N LYS A 141 4.67 12.40 4.27
CA LYS A 141 3.68 13.44 4.44
C LYS A 141 3.45 14.14 3.11
N TYR A 142 2.19 14.24 2.72
CA TYR A 142 1.76 14.97 1.54
C TYR A 142 0.42 15.64 1.81
N SER A 143 0.35 16.97 1.76
CA SER A 143 -0.84 17.72 2.17
C SER A 143 -1.28 17.32 3.60
N ALA A 144 -2.55 16.96 3.79
CA ALA A 144 -3.11 16.42 5.03
C ALA A 144 -2.88 14.90 5.22
N GLN A 145 -2.27 14.22 4.26
CA GLN A 145 -2.03 12.79 4.31
C GLN A 145 -0.72 12.49 5.02
N TYR A 146 -0.74 11.44 5.85
CA TYR A 146 0.41 10.95 6.57
C TYR A 146 0.42 9.42 6.48
N LEU A 147 1.49 8.85 5.92
CA LEU A 147 1.61 7.43 5.60
C LEU A 147 2.73 6.82 6.45
N ASP A 148 2.42 5.75 7.17
CA ASP A 148 3.41 4.85 7.75
C ASP A 148 3.85 3.85 6.68
N VAL A 149 5.00 4.08 6.04
CA VAL A 149 5.45 3.27 4.90
C VAL A 149 5.43 1.75 5.13
N PRO A 150 5.83 1.20 6.30
CA PRO A 150 5.84 -0.25 6.53
C PRO A 150 4.44 -0.87 6.61
N SER A 151 3.42 -0.13 7.04
CA SER A 151 2.09 -0.68 7.33
C SER A 151 0.95 -0.12 6.47
N ASP A 152 1.14 1.03 5.82
CA ASP A 152 0.11 1.65 4.98
C ASP A 152 -0.16 0.80 3.74
N THR A 153 -1.44 0.47 3.51
CA THR A 153 -1.90 -0.37 2.39
C THR A 153 -1.60 0.19 1.01
N ARG A 154 -1.32 1.50 0.90
CA ARG A 154 -0.89 2.14 -0.34
C ARG A 154 0.58 1.87 -0.67
N CYS A 155 1.32 1.36 0.30
CA CYS A 155 2.73 1.03 0.19
C CYS A 155 2.90 -0.48 0.09
N GLY A 156 3.70 -0.91 -0.89
CA GLY A 156 3.98 -2.33 -1.13
C GLY A 156 5.40 -2.55 -1.60
N ASP A 157 5.84 -3.79 -1.46
CA ASP A 157 7.19 -4.19 -1.85
C ASP A 157 7.31 -4.16 -3.36
N VAL A 158 8.42 -3.60 -3.84
CA VAL A 158 8.81 -3.68 -5.25
C VAL A 158 10.20 -4.28 -5.31
N GLY A 159 10.35 -5.40 -6.02
CA GLY A 159 11.59 -6.17 -6.04
C GLY A 159 11.63 -7.29 -4.99
N THR A 160 12.81 -7.90 -4.82
CA THR A 160 12.96 -9.12 -4.00
C THR A 160 13.23 -8.78 -2.54
N LEU A 161 12.69 -9.61 -1.62
CA LEU A 161 13.01 -9.58 -0.19
C LEU A 161 12.67 -8.26 0.53
N ASN A 162 11.65 -7.52 0.07
CA ASN A 162 11.20 -6.26 0.69
C ASN A 162 12.32 -5.19 0.80
N LYS A 163 13.25 -5.19 -0.15
CA LYS A 163 14.40 -4.29 -0.16
C LYS A 163 14.14 -2.96 -0.85
N SER A 164 13.11 -2.87 -1.69
CA SER A 164 12.57 -1.61 -2.19
C SER A 164 11.07 -1.56 -1.97
N ARG A 165 10.55 -0.34 -1.84
CA ARG A 165 9.15 -0.11 -1.48
C ARG A 165 8.58 1.01 -2.34
N ARG A 166 7.31 0.87 -2.71
CA ARG A 166 6.57 1.81 -3.55
C ARG A 166 5.27 2.17 -2.86
N CYS A 167 4.98 3.46 -2.78
CA CYS A 167 3.71 3.99 -2.29
C CYS A 167 2.98 4.73 -3.43
N ILE A 168 1.67 4.51 -3.58
CA ILE A 168 0.82 5.20 -4.55
C ILE A 168 -0.14 6.14 -3.82
N ILE A 169 -0.04 7.44 -4.09
CA ILE A 169 -0.66 8.50 -3.27
C ILE A 169 -1.53 9.38 -4.18
N PRO A 170 -2.78 9.71 -3.80
CA PRO A 170 -3.58 10.72 -4.51
C PRO A 170 -2.88 12.08 -4.51
N ALA A 171 -2.77 12.69 -5.68
CA ALA A 171 -2.16 14.00 -5.92
C ALA A 171 -3.08 15.15 -5.49
#